data_AF-A0A920TNH1-F1
#
_entry.id   AF-A0A920TNH1-F1
#
_cell.length_a   1.000
_cell.length_b   1.000
_cell.length_c   1.000
_cell.angle_alpha   90.00
_cell.angle_beta   90.00
_cell.angle_gamma   90.00
#
_symmetry.space_group_name_H-M   'P 1'
#
loop_
_entity.id
_entity.type
_entity.pdbx_description
1 polymer ?
#
loop_
_entity_poly.entity_id
_entity_poly.type
_entity_poly.pdbx_seq_one_letter_code
_entity_poly.pdbx_strand_id
1 'polypeptide(L)' 'MIEDILLNFNQTNLSVLDLGTGSGAIGLSLKKEKKEWDVYCSDISINALEVANKNSLKTT' A
#
# COMPACT_ATOMS: atom_id res chain seq x y z
N MET A 1 10.36 7.00 -5.24
CA MET A 1 9.99 6.25 -4.01
C MET A 1 8.86 5.25 -4.30
N ILE A 2 7.68 5.68 -4.75
CA ILE A 2 6.68 4.76 -5.32
C ILE A 2 6.77 4.67 -6.85
N GLU A 3 7.24 5.76 -7.47
CA GLU A 3 7.41 5.93 -8.91
C GLU A 3 8.38 4.89 -9.47
N ASP A 4 9.49 4.64 -8.76
CA ASP A 4 10.47 3.63 -9.12
C ASP A 4 9.85 2.23 -9.13
N ILE A 5 8.94 1.93 -8.20
CA ILE A 5 8.23 0.65 -8.15
C ILE A 5 7.33 0.53 -9.39
N LEU A 6 6.58 1.59 -9.71
CA LEU A 6 5.68 1.58 -10.87
C LEU A 6 6.41 1.49 -12.21
N LEU A 7 7.65 2.00 -12.29
CA LEU A 7 8.49 1.92 -13.50
C LEU A 7 9.17 0.56 -13.66
N ASN A 8 9.58 -0.07 -12.56
CA ASN A 8 10.34 -1.32 -12.62
C ASN A 8 9.48 -2.59 -12.60
N PHE A 9 8.20 -2.48 -12.25
CA PHE A 9 7.26 -3.60 -12.18
C PHE A 9 6.04 -3.35 -13.07
N ASN A 10 5.92 -4.12 -14.15
CA ASN A 10 4.89 -3.96 -15.17
C ASN A 10 3.85 -5.10 -15.20
N GLN A 11 3.89 -6.00 -14.22
CA GLN A 11 2.96 -7.11 -14.09
C GLN A 11 1.53 -6.58 -13.90
N THR A 12 0.59 -7.22 -14.60
CA THR A 12 -0.84 -6.92 -14.45
C THR A 12 -1.28 -7.17 -13.00
N ASN A 13 -0.91 -8.33 -12.45
CA ASN A 13 -1.17 -8.70 -11.06
C ASN A 13 0.16 -8.92 -10.34
N LEU A 14 0.29 -8.33 -9.15
CA LEU A 14 1.46 -8.48 -8.29
C LEU A 14 1.02 -8.43 -6.84
N SER A 15 1.59 -9.29 -6.01
CA SER A 15 1.40 -9.24 -4.55
C SER A 15 2.54 -8.45 -3.91
N VAL A 16 2.21 -7.43 -3.12
CA VAL A 16 3.15 -6.50 -2.50
C VAL A 16 2.90 -6.42 -1.00
N LEU A 17 3.96 -6.46 -0.18
CA LEU A 17 3.89 -6.25 1.27
C LEU A 17 4.61 -4.95 1.64
N ASP A 18 3.87 -4.01 2.24
CA ASP A 18 4.39 -2.79 2.86
C ASP A 18 4.67 -3.06 4.35
N LEU A 19 5.96 -3.20 4.69
CA LEU A 19 6.45 -3.48 6.04
C LEU A 19 6.68 -2.16 6.80
N GLY A 20 6.06 -2.00 7.96
CA GLY A 20 6.10 -0.73 8.71
C GLY A 20 5.29 0.35 8.02
N THR A 21 4.08 0.00 7.57
CA THR A 21 3.21 0.82 6.72
C THR A 21 2.85 2.16 7.35
N GLY A 22 2.93 2.29 8.69
CA GLY A 22 2.59 3.52 9.39
C GLY A 22 1.15 3.93 9.08
N SER A 23 0.98 5.09 8.44
CA SER A 23 -0.33 5.61 8.03
C SER A 23 -0.88 5.00 6.73
N GLY A 24 -0.17 4.05 6.12
CA GLY A 24 -0.54 3.42 4.84
C GLY A 24 -0.08 4.18 3.60
N ALA A 25 0.77 5.21 3.73
CA ALA A 25 1.06 6.14 2.64
C ALA A 25 1.60 5.46 1.36
N ILE A 26 2.50 4.48 1.51
CA ILE A 26 3.11 3.78 0.37
C ILE A 26 2.15 2.72 -0.17
N GLY A 27 1.77 1.74 0.65
CA GLY A 27 0.91 0.62 0.21
C GLY A 27 -0.43 1.08 -0.39
N LEU A 28 -1.09 2.06 0.22
CA LEU A 28 -2.36 2.58 -0.30
C LEU A 28 -2.19 3.34 -1.62
N SER A 29 -1.09 4.09 -1.78
CA SER A 29 -0.79 4.76 -3.04
C SER A 29 -0.53 3.75 -4.15
N LEU A 30 0.21 2.67 -3.87
CA LEU A 30 0.43 1.59 -4.83
C LEU A 30 -0.89 0.91 -5.23
N LYS A 31 -1.77 0.60 -4.27
CA LYS A 31 -3.09 0.01 -4.57
C LYS A 31 -3.97 0.93 -5.41
N LYS A 32 -3.89 2.25 -5.18
CA LYS A 32 -4.63 3.24 -5.95
C LYS A 32 -4.15 3.33 -7.41
N GLU A 33 -2.84 3.36 -7.63
CA GLU A 33 -2.22 3.43 -8.96
C GLU A 33 -2.33 2.10 -9.72
N LYS A 34 -2.27 0.96 -9.01
CA LYS A 34 -2.35 -0.39 -9.57
C LYS A 34 -3.46 -1.18 -8.86
N LYS A 35 -4.70 -0.96 -9.29
CA LYS A 35 -5.89 -1.58 -8.69
C LYS A 35 -5.87 -3.11 -8.71
N GLU A 36 -5.22 -3.70 -9.71
CA GLU A 36 -5.07 -5.14 -9.89
C GLU A 36 -3.99 -5.77 -8.99
N TRP A 37 -3.18 -4.95 -8.31
CA TRP A 37 -2.17 -5.47 -7.38
C TRP A 37 -2.79 -5.79 -6.02
N ASP A 38 -2.35 -6.89 -5.42
CA ASP A 38 -2.72 -7.28 -4.07
C ASP A 38 -1.71 -6.67 -3.10
N VAL A 39 -2.07 -5.55 -2.50
CA VAL A 39 -1.21 -4.82 -1.56
C VAL A 39 -1.63 -5.12 -0.13
N TYR A 40 -0.68 -5.65 0.65
CA TYR A 40 -0.82 -5.93 2.07
C TYR A 40 -0.02 -4.91 2.87
N CYS A 41 -0.64 -4.34 3.89
CA CYS A 41 0.00 -3.36 4.77
C CYS A 41 0.18 -3.96 6.16
N SER A 42 1.39 -3.85 6.72
CA SER A 42 1.70 -4.41 8.04
C SER A 42 2.48 -3.41 8.87
N ASP A 43 2.21 -3.42 10.18
CA ASP A 43 2.94 -2.64 11.17
C ASP A 43 2.88 -3.38 12.51
N ILE A 44 3.89 -3.19 13.35
CA ILE A 44 3.88 -3.69 14.73
C ILE A 44 2.95 -2.87 15.62
N SER A 45 2.74 -1.60 15.28
CA SER A 45 1.89 -0.68 16.01
C SER A 45 0.44 -0.83 15.58
N ILE A 46 -0.42 -1.31 16.48
CA ILE A 46 -1.87 -1.37 16.24
C ILE A 46 -2.45 0.02 15.93
N ASN A 47 -1.96 1.07 16.58
CA ASN A 47 -2.39 2.44 16.33
C ASN A 47 -2.05 2.91 14.91
N ALA A 48 -0.91 2.47 14.36
CA ALA A 48 -0.55 2.75 12.98
C ALA A 48 -1.52 2.03 12.02
N LEU A 49 -1.78 0.74 12.27
CA LEU A 49 -2.75 -0.04 11.48
C LEU A 49 -4.17 0.57 11.53
N GLU A 50 -4.62 1.10 12.67
CA GLU A 50 -5.91 1.81 12.75
C GLU A 50 -5.94 3.06 11.86
N VAL A 51 -4.85 3.84 11.84
CA VAL A 51 -4.74 5.01 10.96
C VAL A 51 -4.70 4.58 9.50
N ALA A 52 -3.90 3.57 9.15
CA ALA A 52 -3.83 3.02 7.80
C ALA A 52 -5.20 2.51 7.31
N ASN A 53 -5.94 1.80 8.16
CA ASN A 53 -7.30 1.35 7.86
C ASN A 53 -8.29 2.51 7.68
N LYS A 54 -8.22 3.55 8.52
CA LYS A 54 -9.05 4.75 8.32
C LYS A 54 -8.73 5.46 7.00
N ASN A 55 -7.46 5.48 6.60
CA ASN A 55 -7.03 6.09 5.35
C ASN A 55 -7.43 5.24 4.14
N SER A 56 -7.37 3.91 4.22
CA SER A 56 -7.76 3.03 3.13
C SER A 56 -9.21 3.25 2.70
N LEU A 57 -10.11 3.49 3.66
CA LEU A 57 -11.52 3.82 3.42
C LEU A 57 -11.74 5.17 2.72
N LYS A 58 -10.78 6.10 2.83
CA LYS A 58 -10.84 7.41 2.15
C LYS A 58 -10.20 7.39 0.76
N THR A 59 -9.27 6.46 0.53
CA THR A 59 -8.43 6.38 -0.66
C THR A 59 -8.93 5.35 -1.68
N THR A 60 -10.08 4.71 -1.41
CA THR A 60 -10.76 3.79 -2.34
C THR A 60 -11.35 4.52 -3.54
#